data_AF-A0A671S9K9-F1
#
_entry.id   AF-A0A671S9K9-F1
#
_cell.length_a   1.000
_cell.length_b   1.000
_cell.length_c   1.000
_cell.angle_alpha   90.00
_cell.angle_beta   90.00
_cell.angle_gamma   90.00
#
_symmetry.space_group_name_H-M   'P 1'
#
loop_
_entity.id
_entity.type
_entity.pdbx_description
1 polymer ?
#
loop_
_entity_poly.entity_id
_entity_poly.type
_entity_poly.pdbx_seq_one_letter_code
_entity_poly.pdbx_strand_id
1 'polypeptide(L)'
;ELLYITFIRCLFESLLKQQWTLELSIQYFTRYLHILSLFCPDPCESFRCKRGKTCKMNDEYKPVCVCQEPSECPPSVNDLDHVCGTDNKTYDTFCQLFATKCGLEGTKIGHRLHLDYTGSCKFIPPCPESELVQFPLRMRDWLKNVLLQLYEHESMSPGFLTAKQRIRVQKIYDSERRLHAGDHPVELLQQDFEKNYNMYIYPVHWQFAQMDQHPSDRFLSHSELAPLRVPLVPMEHCTSVFFQRCDADKDKLVSFKEWCSCFGIKEEDMDTNLLF
;
A
#
# COMPACT_ATOMS: atom_id res chain seq x y z
N GLU A 1 -32.94 -1.35 23.21
CA GLU A 1 -32.87 -2.50 24.14
C GLU A 1 -31.49 -3.20 24.13
N LEU A 2 -30.88 -3.49 22.98
CA LEU A 2 -29.54 -4.13 22.91
C LEU A 2 -28.38 -3.31 23.51
N LEU A 3 -28.36 -1.98 23.34
CA LEU A 3 -27.41 -1.08 24.02
C LEU A 3 -27.53 -1.13 25.56
N TYR A 4 -28.72 -1.45 26.08
CA TYR A 4 -29.02 -1.48 27.51
C TYR A 4 -28.49 -2.76 28.18
N ILE A 5 -28.39 -3.86 27.44
CA ILE A 5 -27.90 -5.15 27.94
C ILE A 5 -26.37 -5.13 28.06
N THR A 6 -25.65 -4.56 27.08
CA THR A 6 -24.21 -4.31 27.16
C THR A 6 -23.86 -3.36 28.31
N PHE A 7 -24.69 -2.31 28.48
CA PHE A 7 -24.59 -1.36 29.57
C PHE A 7 -24.70 -2.04 30.94
N ILE A 8 -25.68 -2.93 31.15
CA ILE A 8 -25.86 -3.66 32.42
C ILE A 8 -24.75 -4.68 32.65
N ARG A 9 -24.31 -5.44 31.64
CA ARG A 9 -23.29 -6.49 31.80
C ARG A 9 -21.91 -5.93 32.13
N CYS A 10 -21.53 -4.81 31.50
CA CYS A 10 -20.28 -4.11 31.77
C CYS A 10 -20.31 -3.38 33.13
N LEU A 11 -21.45 -2.78 33.51
CA LEU A 11 -21.67 -2.23 34.86
C LEU A 11 -21.54 -3.33 35.93
N PHE A 12 -22.10 -4.52 35.70
CA PHE A 12 -22.08 -5.62 36.68
C PHE A 12 -20.65 -6.18 36.91
N GLU A 13 -19.86 -6.34 35.85
CA GLU A 13 -18.45 -6.77 35.98
C GLU A 13 -17.54 -5.70 36.59
N SER A 14 -17.80 -4.42 36.31
CA SER A 14 -17.05 -3.31 36.90
C SER A 14 -17.43 -3.05 38.36
N LEU A 15 -18.69 -3.26 38.75
CA LEU A 15 -19.18 -3.19 40.14
C LEU A 15 -18.65 -4.34 41.01
N LEU A 16 -18.41 -5.53 40.45
CA LEU A 16 -17.75 -6.64 41.16
C LEU A 16 -16.28 -6.35 41.51
N LYS A 17 -15.63 -5.43 40.79
CA LYS A 17 -14.22 -5.07 41.04
C LYS A 17 -14.02 -3.87 41.98
N GLN A 18 -15.05 -3.06 42.24
CA GLN A 18 -14.91 -1.90 43.15
C GLN A 18 -16.16 -1.74 44.03
N GLN A 19 -15.96 -1.95 45.33
CA GLN A 19 -16.94 -1.85 46.39
C GLN A 19 -17.35 -0.38 46.62
N TRP A 20 -18.44 0.09 45.98
CA TRP A 20 -19.02 1.42 46.23
C TRP A 20 -20.53 1.33 46.49
N THR A 21 -20.96 1.94 47.60
CA THR A 21 -22.35 2.05 48.05
C THR A 21 -23.12 3.08 47.22
N LEU A 22 -24.28 2.67 46.71
CA LEU A 22 -25.22 3.46 45.91
C LEU A 22 -25.91 4.55 46.76
N GLU A 23 -25.55 5.81 46.53
CA GLU A 23 -26.46 6.94 46.65
C GLU A 23 -26.05 7.98 45.59
N LEU A 24 -26.94 8.33 44.66
CA LEU A 24 -27.32 9.71 44.35
C LEU A 24 -28.13 9.84 43.04
N SER A 25 -28.99 10.86 43.09
CA SER A 25 -30.13 11.28 42.27
C SER A 25 -29.92 11.59 40.78
N ILE A 26 -31.05 11.58 40.06
CA ILE A 26 -31.30 11.67 38.61
C ILE A 26 -31.04 13.08 38.02
N GLN A 27 -29.88 13.70 38.25
CA GLN A 27 -29.54 15.00 37.64
C GLN A 27 -28.20 15.06 36.88
N TYR A 28 -27.55 13.91 36.66
CA TYR A 28 -26.21 13.84 36.05
C TYR A 28 -26.11 13.04 34.73
N PHE A 29 -27.23 12.85 34.01
CA PHE A 29 -27.29 11.90 32.88
C PHE A 29 -26.42 12.29 31.66
N THR A 30 -26.20 13.58 31.39
CA THR A 30 -25.38 14.03 30.25
C THR A 30 -23.88 14.07 30.53
N ARG A 31 -23.46 14.19 31.81
CA ARG A 31 -22.04 14.11 32.20
C ARG A 31 -21.55 12.68 32.39
N TYR A 32 -22.48 11.74 32.65
CA TYR A 32 -22.17 10.31 32.77
C TYR A 32 -21.89 9.64 31.42
N LEU A 33 -22.52 10.03 30.32
CA LEU A 33 -22.26 9.45 28.99
C LEU A 33 -20.79 9.59 28.58
N HIS A 34 -20.18 10.74 28.86
CA HIS A 34 -18.77 10.99 28.60
C HIS A 34 -17.85 10.15 29.51
N ILE A 35 -18.21 9.99 30.79
CA ILE A 35 -17.48 9.14 31.74
C ILE A 35 -17.63 7.65 31.37
N LEU A 36 -18.79 7.21 30.88
CA LEU A 36 -19.07 5.84 30.45
C LEU A 36 -18.36 5.44 29.14
N SER A 37 -18.22 6.37 28.18
CA SER A 37 -17.42 6.15 26.95
C SER A 37 -15.93 5.88 27.22
N LEU A 38 -15.42 6.32 28.38
CA LEU A 38 -14.05 6.04 28.83
C LEU A 38 -13.87 4.63 29.44
N PHE A 39 -14.95 3.94 29.81
CA PHE A 39 -14.89 2.63 30.48
C PHE A 39 -15.20 1.42 29.60
N CYS A 40 -15.74 1.63 28.38
CA CYS A 40 -15.99 0.55 27.41
C CYS A 40 -15.75 1.06 25.99
N PRO A 41 -14.47 1.20 25.56
CA PRO A 41 -14.17 1.57 24.18
C PRO A 41 -14.72 0.50 23.23
N ASP A 42 -15.25 0.92 22.08
CA ASP A 42 -15.68 -0.02 21.04
C ASP A 42 -14.47 -0.90 20.65
N PRO A 43 -14.53 -2.23 20.81
CA PRO A 43 -13.43 -3.11 20.45
C PRO A 43 -13.01 -2.97 18.97
N CYS A 44 -13.90 -2.48 18.11
CA CYS A 44 -13.59 -2.18 16.71
C CYS A 44 -12.83 -0.87 16.48
N GLU A 45 -12.74 0.07 17.44
CA GLU A 45 -11.97 1.31 17.28
C GLU A 45 -10.47 1.07 17.10
N SER A 46 -9.94 0.06 17.80
CA SER A 46 -8.51 -0.31 17.74
C SER A 46 -8.23 -1.54 16.87
N PHE A 47 -9.27 -2.24 16.41
CA PHE A 47 -9.15 -3.47 15.62
C PHE A 47 -9.13 -3.18 14.11
N ARG A 48 -7.97 -3.38 13.48
CA ARG A 48 -7.79 -3.11 12.04
C ARG A 48 -8.01 -4.37 11.21
N CYS A 49 -8.97 -4.28 10.28
CA CYS A 49 -9.24 -5.32 9.30
C CYS A 49 -8.40 -5.16 8.03
N LYS A 50 -8.25 -6.27 7.28
CA LYS A 50 -7.64 -6.25 5.94
C LYS A 50 -8.50 -5.42 4.97
N ARG A 51 -7.91 -5.00 3.85
CA ARG A 51 -8.61 -4.25 2.78
C ARG A 51 -9.90 -4.97 2.34
N GLY A 52 -10.97 -4.20 2.20
CA GLY A 52 -12.29 -4.71 1.81
C GLY A 52 -13.11 -5.34 2.95
N LYS A 53 -12.55 -5.39 4.18
CA LYS A 53 -13.23 -5.88 5.38
C LYS A 53 -13.47 -4.73 6.37
N THR A 54 -14.58 -4.79 7.07
CA THR A 54 -14.94 -3.89 8.17
C THR A 54 -15.10 -4.67 9.47
N CYS A 55 -14.82 -4.02 10.60
CA CYS A 55 -14.97 -4.65 11.91
C CYS A 55 -16.44 -4.59 12.35
N LYS A 56 -17.01 -5.75 12.72
CA LYS A 56 -18.31 -5.86 13.38
C LYS A 56 -18.19 -6.76 14.60
N MET A 57 -19.01 -6.50 15.61
CA MET A 57 -19.07 -7.31 16.82
C MET A 57 -19.93 -8.55 16.57
N ASN A 58 -19.45 -9.73 16.96
CA ASN A 58 -20.23 -10.96 16.92
C ASN A 58 -21.16 -11.10 18.16
N ASP A 59 -21.95 -12.18 18.22
CA ASP A 59 -22.87 -12.47 19.34
C ASP A 59 -22.15 -12.64 20.71
N GLU A 60 -20.85 -12.93 20.69
CA GLU A 60 -19.99 -13.02 21.87
C GLU A 60 -19.36 -11.66 22.25
N TYR A 61 -19.74 -10.57 21.57
CA TYR A 61 -19.16 -9.24 21.72
C TYR A 61 -17.63 -9.24 21.53
N LYS A 62 -17.14 -9.96 20.51
CA LYS A 62 -15.75 -9.91 20.05
C LYS A 62 -15.68 -9.24 18.69
N PRO A 63 -14.63 -8.44 18.42
CA PRO A 63 -14.43 -7.81 17.11
C PRO A 63 -14.08 -8.86 16.07
N VAL A 64 -14.83 -8.89 14.96
CA VAL A 64 -14.60 -9.81 13.83
C VAL A 64 -14.59 -9.01 12.53
N CYS A 65 -13.68 -9.36 11.62
CA CYS A 65 -13.63 -8.76 10.29
C CYS A 65 -14.61 -9.47 9.34
N VAL A 66 -15.59 -8.73 8.84
CA VAL A 66 -16.53 -9.19 7.81
C VAL A 66 -16.31 -8.40 6.53
N CYS A 67 -16.70 -8.92 5.38
CA CYS A 67 -16.63 -8.16 4.14
C CYS A 67 -17.53 -6.93 4.21
N GLN A 68 -17.00 -5.80 3.74
CA GLN A 68 -17.77 -4.57 3.60
C GLN A 68 -18.72 -4.69 2.41
N GLU A 69 -19.93 -4.16 2.56
CA GLU A 69 -20.88 -4.02 1.45
C GLU A 69 -20.42 -2.86 0.54
N PRO A 70 -20.35 -3.04 -0.80
CA PRO A 70 -19.92 -1.96 -1.70
C PRO A 70 -20.79 -0.69 -1.60
N SER A 71 -22.06 -0.80 -1.22
CA SER A 71 -22.97 0.33 -1.00
C SER A 71 -22.70 1.11 0.29
N GLU A 72 -21.97 0.54 1.25
CA GLU A 72 -21.55 1.21 2.49
C GLU A 72 -20.24 1.99 2.30
N CYS A 73 -19.61 1.93 1.11
CA CYS A 73 -18.42 2.70 0.81
C CYS A 73 -18.73 4.19 0.66
N PRO A 74 -17.84 5.08 1.12
CA PRO A 74 -17.97 6.51 0.82
C PRO A 74 -18.06 6.74 -0.70
N PRO A 75 -18.93 7.66 -1.15
CA PRO A 75 -19.00 8.03 -2.56
C PRO A 75 -17.70 8.70 -2.99
N SER A 76 -17.38 8.63 -4.28
CA SER A 76 -16.27 9.38 -4.85
C SER A 76 -16.55 10.88 -4.73
N VAL A 77 -15.52 11.65 -4.35
CA VAL A 77 -15.58 13.11 -4.26
C VAL A 77 -15.19 13.72 -5.61
N ASN A 78 -14.29 13.06 -6.35
CA ASN A 78 -13.83 13.47 -7.66
C ASN A 78 -13.46 12.25 -8.55
N ASP A 79 -13.19 12.50 -9.82
CA ASP A 79 -12.77 11.47 -10.78
C ASP A 79 -11.40 10.85 -10.48
N LEU A 80 -10.60 11.46 -9.59
CA LEU A 80 -9.29 10.93 -9.18
C LEU A 80 -9.42 9.80 -8.16
N ASP A 81 -10.57 9.69 -7.49
CA ASP A 81 -10.86 8.62 -6.53
C ASP A 81 -11.15 7.28 -7.23
N HIS A 82 -11.52 7.33 -8.53
CA HIS A 82 -11.84 6.15 -9.33
C HIS A 82 -10.63 5.22 -9.44
N VAL A 83 -10.91 3.93 -9.62
CA VAL A 83 -9.87 2.91 -9.84
C VAL A 83 -10.28 1.91 -10.91
N CYS A 84 -9.31 1.35 -11.61
CA CYS A 84 -9.55 0.30 -12.59
C CYS A 84 -9.16 -1.07 -12.02
N GLY A 85 -10.07 -2.03 -12.13
CA GLY A 85 -9.80 -3.44 -11.80
C GLY A 85 -9.18 -4.21 -12.97
N THR A 86 -8.55 -5.35 -12.67
CA THR A 86 -8.03 -6.29 -13.68
C THR A 86 -9.11 -6.94 -14.55
N ASP A 87 -10.38 -6.76 -14.20
CA ASP A 87 -11.55 -7.09 -15.00
C ASP A 87 -11.94 -5.99 -16.00
N ASN A 88 -11.10 -4.96 -16.15
CA ASN A 88 -11.32 -3.79 -16.99
C ASN A 88 -12.60 -3.01 -16.64
N LYS A 89 -12.99 -3.06 -15.36
CA LYS A 89 -14.12 -2.33 -14.81
C LYS A 89 -13.63 -1.17 -13.96
N THR A 90 -14.19 0.02 -14.19
CA THR A 90 -13.99 1.18 -13.32
C THR A 90 -14.87 1.04 -12.07
N TYR A 91 -14.27 1.26 -10.91
CA TYR A 91 -14.94 1.36 -9.62
C TYR A 91 -14.82 2.80 -9.11
N ASP A 92 -15.83 3.31 -8.40
CA ASP A 92 -15.84 4.71 -7.98
C ASP A 92 -14.75 4.99 -6.94
N THR A 93 -14.43 4.01 -6.09
CA THR A 93 -13.39 4.15 -5.08
C THR A 93 -12.63 2.85 -4.87
N PHE A 94 -11.42 2.96 -4.30
CA PHE A 94 -10.67 1.81 -3.76
C PHE A 94 -11.54 0.93 -2.84
N CYS A 95 -12.40 1.55 -2.02
CA CYS A 95 -13.28 0.83 -1.10
C CYS A 95 -14.19 -0.13 -1.86
N GLN A 96 -14.86 0.35 -2.91
CA GLN A 96 -15.80 -0.47 -3.69
C GLN A 96 -15.11 -1.66 -4.37
N LEU A 97 -13.91 -1.47 -4.92
CA LEU A 97 -13.14 -2.55 -5.55
C LEU A 97 -12.80 -3.63 -4.53
N PHE A 98 -12.25 -3.26 -3.37
CA PHE A 98 -11.84 -4.24 -2.36
C PHE A 98 -13.03 -4.87 -1.64
N ALA A 99 -14.13 -4.15 -1.43
CA ALA A 99 -15.39 -4.69 -0.92
C ALA A 99 -15.95 -5.75 -1.89
N THR A 100 -15.98 -5.44 -3.19
CA THR A 100 -16.40 -6.38 -4.24
C THR A 100 -15.50 -7.61 -4.28
N LYS A 101 -14.18 -7.42 -4.22
CA LYS A 101 -13.22 -8.53 -4.13
C LYS A 101 -13.46 -9.41 -2.91
N CYS A 102 -13.73 -8.81 -1.75
CA CYS A 102 -14.00 -9.53 -0.51
C CYS A 102 -15.26 -10.40 -0.62
N GLY A 103 -16.36 -9.87 -1.18
CA GLY A 103 -17.58 -10.65 -1.40
C GLY A 103 -17.41 -11.84 -2.36
N LEU A 104 -16.31 -11.85 -3.14
CA LEU A 104 -15.93 -12.93 -4.05
C LEU A 104 -14.81 -13.83 -3.48
N GLU A 105 -14.46 -13.70 -2.19
CA GLU A 105 -13.43 -14.52 -1.53
C GLU A 105 -13.77 -16.01 -1.66
N GLY A 106 -12.78 -16.83 -2.05
CA GLY A 106 -12.97 -18.27 -2.34
C GLY A 106 -13.42 -18.59 -3.77
N THR A 107 -13.75 -17.59 -4.60
CA THR A 107 -14.08 -17.79 -6.02
C THR A 107 -12.89 -17.52 -6.94
N LYS A 108 -12.83 -18.19 -8.10
CA LYS A 108 -11.79 -17.93 -9.12
C LYS A 108 -11.79 -16.47 -9.62
N ILE A 109 -12.94 -15.81 -9.60
CA ILE A 109 -13.09 -14.42 -10.03
C ILE A 109 -12.47 -13.49 -8.98
N GLY A 110 -12.80 -13.68 -7.70
CA GLY A 110 -12.21 -12.90 -6.60
C GLY A 110 -10.69 -13.06 -6.51
N HIS A 111 -10.17 -14.26 -6.77
CA HIS A 111 -8.73 -14.51 -6.85
C HIS A 111 -8.02 -13.79 -8.01
N ARG A 112 -8.73 -13.44 -9.09
CA ARG A 112 -8.17 -12.73 -10.26
C ARG A 112 -8.45 -11.23 -10.24
N LEU A 113 -9.41 -10.79 -9.44
CA LEU A 113 -9.75 -9.39 -9.29
C LEU A 113 -8.68 -8.70 -8.43
N HIS A 114 -7.95 -7.77 -9.03
CA HIS A 114 -6.95 -6.95 -8.38
C HIS A 114 -7.15 -5.51 -8.82
N LEU A 115 -6.70 -4.56 -8.00
CA LEU A 115 -6.46 -3.20 -8.47
C LEU A 115 -5.40 -3.25 -9.57
N ASP A 116 -5.71 -2.71 -10.75
CA ASP A 116 -4.74 -2.61 -11.85
C ASP A 116 -3.99 -1.27 -11.78
N TYR A 117 -4.72 -0.15 -11.76
CA TYR A 117 -4.19 1.21 -11.61
C TYR A 117 -5.23 2.17 -11.03
N THR A 118 -4.75 3.33 -10.58
CA THR A 118 -5.59 4.43 -10.12
C THR A 118 -6.12 5.26 -11.29
N GLY A 119 -7.33 5.78 -11.14
CA GLY A 119 -8.10 6.42 -12.20
C GLY A 119 -9.08 5.47 -12.89
N SER A 120 -9.91 6.03 -13.76
CA SER A 120 -10.88 5.27 -14.57
C SER A 120 -10.18 4.39 -15.61
N CYS A 121 -10.80 3.27 -15.99
CA CYS A 121 -10.23 2.38 -16.99
C CYS A 121 -9.99 3.08 -18.34
N LYS A 122 -8.78 2.91 -18.87
CA LYS A 122 -8.29 3.43 -20.15
C LYS A 122 -7.84 2.29 -21.07
N PHE A 123 -7.71 2.60 -22.36
CA PHE A 123 -7.04 1.71 -23.29
C PHE A 123 -5.54 1.65 -22.96
N ILE A 124 -5.02 0.43 -22.78
CA ILE A 124 -3.60 0.18 -22.55
C ILE A 124 -3.02 -0.40 -23.86
N PRO A 125 -2.07 0.29 -24.51
CA PRO A 125 -1.44 -0.24 -25.72
C PRO A 125 -0.63 -1.51 -25.40
N PRO A 126 -0.48 -2.44 -26.36
CA PRO A 126 0.39 -3.59 -26.18
C PRO A 126 1.85 -3.12 -26.00
N CYS A 127 2.61 -3.82 -25.17
CA CYS A 127 4.05 -3.57 -25.00
C CYS A 127 4.85 -4.39 -26.02
N PRO A 128 5.46 -3.76 -27.05
CA PRO A 128 6.32 -4.47 -28.00
C PRO A 128 7.64 -4.90 -27.34
N GLU A 129 8.27 -5.94 -27.88
CA GLU A 129 9.51 -6.49 -27.31
C GLU A 129 10.64 -5.46 -27.23
N SER A 130 10.75 -4.58 -28.23
CA SER A 130 11.74 -3.50 -28.27
C SER A 130 11.61 -2.53 -27.10
N GLU A 131 10.39 -2.33 -26.62
CA GLU A 131 10.10 -1.46 -25.48
C GLU A 131 10.33 -2.21 -24.16
N LEU A 132 9.93 -3.47 -24.11
CA LEU A 132 10.08 -4.30 -22.92
C LEU A 132 11.54 -4.51 -22.51
N VAL A 133 12.47 -4.60 -23.48
CA VAL A 133 13.91 -4.67 -23.21
C VAL A 133 14.46 -3.36 -22.63
N GLN A 134 13.88 -2.21 -23.00
CA GLN A 134 14.30 -0.89 -22.48
C GLN A 134 13.70 -0.56 -21.11
N PHE A 135 12.54 -1.13 -20.81
CA PHE A 135 11.76 -0.87 -19.60
C PHE A 135 12.59 -0.92 -18.31
N PRO A 136 13.36 -1.99 -17.99
CA PRO A 136 14.11 -2.04 -16.73
C PRO A 136 15.17 -0.94 -16.60
N LEU A 137 15.77 -0.49 -17.71
CA LEU A 137 16.78 0.58 -17.68
C LEU A 137 16.13 1.92 -17.34
N ARG A 138 15.03 2.25 -18.03
CA ARG A 138 14.29 3.50 -17.82
C ARG A 138 13.63 3.54 -16.45
N MET A 139 13.02 2.44 -16.04
CA MET A 139 12.40 2.32 -14.73
C MET A 139 13.43 2.50 -13.62
N ARG A 140 14.60 1.85 -13.71
CA ARG A 140 15.65 1.97 -12.70
C ARG A 140 16.19 3.41 -12.57
N ASP A 141 16.40 4.11 -13.68
CA ASP A 141 16.76 5.54 -13.65
C ASP A 141 15.64 6.40 -13.05
N TRP A 142 14.39 6.13 -13.42
CA TRP A 142 13.22 6.79 -12.86
C TRP A 142 13.13 6.60 -11.34
N LEU A 143 13.30 5.38 -10.82
CA LEU A 143 13.31 5.10 -9.37
C LEU A 143 14.36 5.91 -8.62
N LYS A 144 15.59 5.97 -9.16
CA LYS A 144 16.66 6.81 -8.61
C LYS A 144 16.24 8.27 -8.56
N ASN A 145 15.70 8.81 -9.66
CA ASN A 145 15.34 10.22 -9.75
C ASN A 145 14.12 10.59 -8.90
N VAL A 146 13.12 9.71 -8.76
CA VAL A 146 12.00 9.89 -7.83
C VAL A 146 12.51 10.00 -6.39
N LEU A 147 13.42 9.10 -5.99
CA LEU A 147 13.99 9.13 -4.63
C LEU A 147 14.78 10.42 -4.37
N LEU A 148 15.53 10.91 -5.36
CA LEU A 148 16.27 12.18 -5.26
C LEU A 148 15.34 13.39 -5.20
N GLN A 149 14.24 13.41 -5.95
CA GLN A 149 13.24 14.47 -5.89
C GLN A 149 12.56 14.52 -4.52
N LEU A 150 12.25 13.37 -3.91
CA LEU A 150 11.71 13.30 -2.54
C LEU A 150 12.70 13.86 -1.52
N TYR A 151 13.99 13.61 -1.70
CA TYR A 151 15.04 14.18 -0.85
C TYR A 151 15.16 15.70 -1.01
N GLU A 152 15.11 16.22 -2.23
CA GLU A 152 15.10 17.68 -2.47
C GLU A 152 13.89 18.36 -1.81
N HIS A 153 12.71 17.75 -1.95
CA HIS A 153 11.45 18.27 -1.42
C HIS A 153 11.36 18.24 0.12
N GLU A 154 12.18 17.41 0.78
CA GLU A 154 12.24 17.31 2.24
C GLU A 154 12.57 18.64 2.93
N SER A 155 13.31 19.52 2.24
CA SER A 155 13.61 20.89 2.71
C SER A 155 12.36 21.77 2.83
N MET A 156 11.32 21.47 2.04
CA MET A 156 10.07 22.23 1.99
C MET A 156 8.97 21.60 2.85
N SER A 157 8.93 20.27 2.91
CA SER A 157 7.96 19.52 3.69
C SER A 157 8.62 18.26 4.28
N PRO A 158 8.97 18.29 5.58
CA PRO A 158 9.60 17.16 6.24
C PRO A 158 8.59 16.02 6.45
N GLY A 159 9.04 14.77 6.26
CA GLY A 159 8.23 13.58 6.57
C GLY A 159 8.22 12.48 5.51
N PHE A 160 8.76 12.72 4.31
CA PHE A 160 8.80 11.72 3.23
C PHE A 160 9.90 10.67 3.43
N LEU A 161 11.02 11.04 4.04
CA LEU A 161 12.16 10.15 4.29
C LEU A 161 12.49 10.08 5.78
N THR A 162 12.84 8.89 6.26
CA THR A 162 13.38 8.73 7.62
C THR A 162 14.83 9.24 7.68
N ALA A 163 15.33 9.56 8.87
CA ALA A 163 16.71 10.01 9.04
C ALA A 163 17.75 9.02 8.47
N LYS A 164 17.48 7.71 8.58
CA LYS A 164 18.34 6.65 8.00
C LYS A 164 18.27 6.64 6.47
N GLN A 165 17.08 6.79 5.90
CA GLN A 165 16.89 6.86 4.45
C GLN A 165 17.60 8.11 3.89
N ARG A 166 17.44 9.26 4.55
CA ARG A 166 18.08 10.54 4.20
C ARG A 166 19.60 10.43 4.05
N ILE A 167 20.29 9.82 5.02
CA ILE A 167 21.76 9.67 4.97
C ILE A 167 22.20 8.85 3.75
N ARG A 168 21.40 7.87 3.33
CA ARG A 168 21.70 7.06 2.15
C ARG A 168 21.46 7.82 0.86
N VAL A 169 20.34 8.52 0.75
CA VAL A 169 20.01 9.32 -0.44
C VAL A 169 20.98 10.49 -0.60
N GLN A 170 21.38 11.13 0.51
CA GLN A 170 22.38 12.20 0.50
C GLN A 170 23.68 11.77 -0.18
N LYS A 171 24.19 10.56 0.09
CA LYS A 171 25.40 10.04 -0.57
C LYS A 171 25.25 9.91 -2.09
N ILE A 172 24.04 9.63 -2.57
CA ILE A 172 23.74 9.56 -4.01
C ILE A 172 23.63 10.99 -4.56
N TYR A 173 22.91 11.87 -3.86
CA TYR A 173 22.66 13.25 -4.24
C TYR A 173 23.96 14.06 -4.41
N ASP A 174 24.86 13.96 -3.43
CA ASP A 174 26.13 14.70 -3.38
C ASP A 174 27.20 14.15 -4.35
N SER A 175 26.94 13.04 -5.04
CA SER A 175 27.93 12.44 -5.94
C SER A 175 28.06 13.19 -7.27
N GLU A 176 29.25 13.66 -7.61
CA GLU A 176 29.55 14.31 -8.89
C GLU A 176 29.41 13.36 -10.11
N ARG A 177 29.47 12.04 -9.88
CA ARG A 177 29.36 11.04 -10.96
C ARG A 177 27.92 10.68 -11.30
N ARG A 178 26.95 11.25 -10.58
CA ARG A 178 25.53 10.97 -10.76
C ARG A 178 25.05 11.48 -12.11
N LEU A 179 24.38 10.61 -12.86
CA LEU A 179 23.59 11.04 -14.02
C LEU A 179 22.34 11.80 -13.54
N HIS A 180 22.24 13.08 -13.89
CA HIS A 180 21.09 13.94 -13.62
C HIS A 180 19.85 13.49 -14.40
N ALA A 181 18.66 13.83 -13.89
CA ALA A 181 17.40 13.53 -14.56
C ALA A 181 17.33 14.18 -15.96
N GLY A 182 16.83 13.43 -16.94
CA GLY A 182 16.71 13.86 -18.33
C GLY A 182 16.24 12.73 -19.24
N ASP A 183 15.93 13.06 -20.49
CA ASP A 183 15.64 12.05 -21.51
C ASP A 183 16.95 11.53 -22.10
N HIS A 184 17.42 10.40 -21.56
CA HIS A 184 18.70 9.80 -21.92
C HIS A 184 18.52 8.64 -22.90
N PRO A 185 19.46 8.46 -23.85
CA PRO A 185 19.49 7.28 -24.70
C PRO A 185 19.77 6.03 -23.86
N VAL A 186 19.24 4.89 -24.32
CA VAL A 186 19.29 3.60 -23.61
C VAL A 186 20.73 3.17 -23.36
N GLU A 187 21.63 3.43 -24.30
CA GLU A 187 23.05 3.10 -24.21
C GLU A 187 23.74 3.86 -23.06
N LEU A 188 23.35 5.12 -22.83
CA LEU A 188 23.88 5.91 -21.73
C LEU A 188 23.38 5.38 -20.37
N LEU A 189 22.10 5.02 -20.28
CA LEU A 189 21.51 4.43 -19.07
C LEU A 189 22.17 3.09 -18.71
N GLN A 190 22.51 2.29 -19.72
CA GLN A 190 23.23 1.04 -19.53
C GLN A 190 24.65 1.29 -19.01
N GLN A 191 25.41 2.19 -19.66
CA GLN A 191 26.76 2.52 -19.24
C GLN A 191 26.82 3.15 -17.84
N ASP A 192 25.85 4.00 -17.51
CA ASP A 192 25.76 4.61 -16.19
C ASP A 192 25.48 3.55 -15.11
N PHE A 193 24.59 2.60 -15.38
CA PHE A 193 24.34 1.49 -14.46
C PHE A 193 25.60 0.64 -14.21
N GLU A 194 26.38 0.36 -15.26
CA GLU A 194 27.62 -0.41 -15.12
C GLU A 194 28.70 0.34 -14.31
N LYS A 195 28.86 1.64 -14.55
CA LYS A 195 29.90 2.46 -13.90
C LYS A 195 29.53 2.94 -12.51
N ASN A 196 28.24 3.21 -12.28
CA ASN A 196 27.70 3.79 -11.06
C ASN A 196 26.70 2.86 -10.36
N TYR A 197 26.85 1.55 -10.56
CA TYR A 197 25.99 0.47 -10.03
C TYR A 197 25.52 0.68 -8.58
N ASN A 198 26.43 1.06 -7.68
CA ASN A 198 26.13 1.25 -6.25
C ASN A 198 25.05 2.31 -5.99
N MET A 199 24.87 3.29 -6.88
CA MET A 199 23.84 4.32 -6.74
C MET A 199 22.43 3.79 -7.00
N TYR A 200 22.31 2.62 -7.64
CA TYR A 200 21.03 2.03 -8.03
C TYR A 200 20.51 0.96 -7.07
N ILE A 201 21.39 0.39 -6.24
CA ILE A 201 21.02 -0.63 -5.26
C ILE A 201 19.92 -0.08 -4.34
N TYR A 202 20.18 1.05 -3.69
CA TYR A 202 19.25 1.57 -2.68
C TYR A 202 17.91 2.06 -3.25
N PRO A 203 17.84 2.82 -4.36
CA PRO A 203 16.55 3.18 -4.98
C PRO A 203 15.67 1.97 -5.31
N VAL A 204 16.25 0.88 -5.83
CA VAL A 204 15.53 -0.35 -6.14
C VAL A 204 14.96 -1.01 -4.87
N HIS A 205 15.74 -1.08 -3.80
CA HIS A 205 15.28 -1.62 -2.51
C HIS A 205 14.20 -0.75 -1.87
N TRP A 206 14.42 0.56 -1.86
CA TRP A 206 13.52 1.53 -1.27
C TRP A 206 12.14 1.47 -1.93
N GLN A 207 12.10 1.43 -3.27
CA GLN A 207 10.82 1.35 -3.99
C GLN A 207 10.04 0.08 -3.63
N PHE A 208 10.73 -1.06 -3.51
CA PHE A 208 10.08 -2.31 -3.09
C PHE A 208 9.39 -2.14 -1.74
N ALA A 209 10.11 -1.59 -0.75
CA ALA A 209 9.57 -1.34 0.58
C ALA A 209 8.41 -0.32 0.60
N GLN A 210 8.40 0.64 -0.33
CA GLN A 210 7.26 1.57 -0.45
C GLN A 210 5.99 0.87 -0.94
N MET A 211 6.11 -0.20 -1.74
CA MET A 211 4.95 -0.88 -2.31
C MET A 211 4.47 -2.06 -1.46
N ASP A 212 5.38 -2.75 -0.76
CA ASP A 212 5.09 -3.87 0.15
C ASP A 212 4.40 -3.39 1.43
N GLN A 213 3.09 -3.20 1.36
CA GLN A 213 2.31 -2.59 2.45
C GLN A 213 1.00 -3.34 2.76
N HIS A 214 0.51 -4.19 1.86
CA HIS A 214 -0.87 -4.70 1.92
C HIS A 214 -1.00 -6.22 1.71
N PRO A 215 -0.44 -7.04 2.62
CA PRO A 215 0.34 -6.68 3.80
C PRO A 215 1.84 -6.51 3.48
N SER A 216 2.64 -5.99 4.41
CA SER A 216 4.10 -6.10 4.28
C SER A 216 4.51 -7.55 4.57
N ASP A 217 4.67 -8.33 3.51
CA ASP A 217 5.03 -9.76 3.54
C ASP A 217 6.25 -10.09 2.68
N ARG A 218 6.88 -9.07 2.08
CA ARG A 218 8.03 -9.18 1.15
C ARG A 218 7.68 -9.79 -0.20
N PHE A 219 6.42 -9.69 -0.58
CA PHE A 219 5.92 -10.03 -1.90
C PHE A 219 5.08 -8.88 -2.43
N LEU A 220 5.23 -8.56 -3.71
CA LEU A 220 4.38 -7.56 -4.35
C LEU A 220 3.27 -8.26 -5.10
N SER A 221 2.04 -8.04 -4.66
CA SER A 221 0.86 -8.44 -5.42
C SER A 221 0.64 -7.53 -6.63
N HIS A 222 -0.20 -7.98 -7.58
CA HIS A 222 -0.60 -7.16 -8.74
C HIS A 222 -1.16 -5.79 -8.32
N SER A 223 -1.86 -5.73 -7.17
CA SER A 223 -2.45 -4.51 -6.61
C SER A 223 -1.44 -3.57 -5.97
N GLU A 224 -0.32 -4.09 -5.45
CA GLU A 224 0.75 -3.26 -4.89
C GLU A 224 1.65 -2.67 -5.96
N LEU A 225 1.71 -3.31 -7.14
CA LEU A 225 2.37 -2.78 -8.34
C LEU A 225 1.55 -1.70 -9.07
N ALA A 226 0.30 -1.45 -8.67
CA ALA A 226 -0.58 -0.47 -9.31
C ALA A 226 0.01 0.96 -9.43
N PRO A 227 0.79 1.48 -8.46
CA PRO A 227 1.45 2.79 -8.61
C PRO A 227 2.45 2.86 -9.77
N LEU A 228 2.94 1.73 -10.29
CA LEU A 228 3.84 1.67 -11.45
C LEU A 228 3.08 1.62 -12.79
N ARG A 229 1.75 1.72 -12.79
CA ARG A 229 0.89 1.70 -13.99
C ARG A 229 0.21 3.05 -14.26
N VAL A 230 0.67 4.11 -13.59
CA VAL A 230 0.13 5.47 -13.75
C VAL A 230 0.87 6.23 -14.86
N PRO A 231 0.24 7.21 -15.53
CA PRO A 231 0.82 7.89 -16.70
C PRO A 231 2.17 8.60 -16.51
N LEU A 232 2.58 8.88 -15.27
CA LEU A 232 3.87 9.53 -14.97
C LEU A 232 5.06 8.54 -15.00
N VAL A 233 4.78 7.24 -15.04
CA VAL A 233 5.79 6.19 -15.04
C VAL A 233 6.23 5.96 -16.49
N PRO A 234 7.54 5.87 -16.77
CA PRO A 234 8.00 5.62 -18.14
C PRO A 234 7.51 4.26 -18.64
N MET A 235 6.83 4.26 -19.78
CA MET A 235 6.37 3.05 -20.48
C MET A 235 5.49 2.18 -19.58
N GLU A 236 4.53 2.80 -18.90
CA GLU A 236 3.72 2.17 -17.86
C GLU A 236 2.88 0.99 -18.38
N HIS A 237 2.57 0.97 -19.68
CA HIS A 237 1.87 -0.14 -20.34
C HIS A 237 2.70 -1.44 -20.37
N CYS A 238 4.02 -1.36 -20.22
CA CYS A 238 4.90 -2.51 -20.14
C CYS A 238 4.99 -3.13 -18.73
N THR A 239 4.57 -2.41 -17.69
CA THR A 239 4.71 -2.82 -16.28
C THR A 239 4.16 -4.21 -16.00
N SER A 240 2.92 -4.51 -16.43
CA SER A 240 2.31 -5.82 -16.20
C SER A 240 3.04 -6.95 -16.91
N VAL A 241 3.47 -6.74 -18.16
CA VAL A 241 4.17 -7.75 -18.96
C VAL A 241 5.57 -8.00 -18.40
N PHE A 242 6.25 -6.93 -17.97
CA PHE A 242 7.57 -7.00 -17.34
C PHE A 242 7.54 -7.84 -16.06
N PHE A 243 6.66 -7.51 -15.11
CA PHE A 243 6.62 -8.24 -13.84
C PHE A 243 6.12 -9.68 -13.97
N GLN A 244 5.30 -9.99 -14.99
CA GLN A 244 4.98 -11.38 -15.34
C GLN A 244 6.20 -12.19 -15.83
N ARG A 245 7.22 -11.54 -16.40
CA ARG A 245 8.50 -12.19 -16.74
C ARG A 245 9.46 -12.27 -15.56
N CYS A 246 9.31 -11.36 -14.60
CA CYS A 246 10.09 -11.36 -13.35
C CYS A 246 9.65 -12.46 -12.39
N ASP A 247 8.36 -12.79 -12.40
CA ASP A 247 7.76 -13.91 -11.67
C ASP A 247 8.27 -15.26 -12.25
N ALA A 248 9.37 -15.74 -11.68
CA ALA A 248 10.12 -16.89 -12.15
C ALA A 248 9.50 -18.21 -11.69
N ASP A 249 8.95 -18.24 -10.47
CA ASP A 249 8.26 -19.40 -9.91
C ASP A 249 6.76 -19.48 -10.27
N LYS A 250 6.22 -18.42 -10.89
CA LYS A 250 4.86 -18.31 -11.44
C LYS A 250 3.79 -18.32 -10.36
N ASP A 251 4.11 -17.81 -9.17
CA ASP A 251 3.18 -17.70 -8.05
C ASP A 251 2.25 -16.47 -8.16
N LYS A 252 2.47 -15.60 -9.16
CA LYS A 252 1.77 -14.33 -9.46
C LYS A 252 2.06 -13.21 -8.45
N LEU A 253 3.07 -13.40 -7.63
CA LEU A 253 3.65 -12.40 -6.77
C LEU A 253 5.04 -12.07 -7.32
N VAL A 254 5.59 -10.94 -6.89
CA VAL A 254 6.98 -10.62 -7.15
C VAL A 254 7.70 -10.57 -5.82
N SER A 255 8.50 -11.59 -5.54
CA SER A 255 9.33 -11.61 -4.35
C SER A 255 10.40 -10.51 -4.43
N PHE A 256 10.94 -10.13 -3.26
CA PHE A 256 12.05 -9.19 -3.20
C PHE A 256 13.26 -9.61 -4.07
N LYS A 257 13.55 -10.91 -4.15
CA LYS A 257 14.64 -11.45 -4.98
C LYS A 257 14.36 -11.30 -6.47
N GLU A 258 13.16 -11.61 -6.91
CA GLU A 258 12.75 -11.47 -8.31
C GLU A 258 12.74 -10.01 -8.74
N TRP A 259 12.20 -9.12 -7.90
CA TRP A 259 12.25 -7.68 -8.09
C TRP A 259 13.68 -7.18 -8.33
N CYS A 260 14.59 -7.49 -7.39
CA CYS A 260 15.99 -7.06 -7.49
C CYS A 260 16.70 -7.65 -8.72
N SER A 261 16.47 -8.93 -9.00
CA SER A 261 17.05 -9.62 -10.17
C SER A 261 16.58 -8.98 -11.47
N CYS A 262 15.31 -8.63 -11.57
CA CYS A 262 14.74 -7.98 -12.76
C CYS A 262 15.30 -6.57 -13.03
N PHE A 263 15.76 -5.87 -12.00
CA PHE A 263 16.46 -4.59 -12.15
C PHE A 263 17.98 -4.71 -12.27
N GLY A 264 18.52 -5.93 -12.29
CA GLY A 264 19.94 -6.22 -12.46
C GLY A 264 20.77 -6.07 -11.19
N ILE A 265 20.13 -6.06 -10.01
CA ILE A 265 20.84 -6.07 -8.73
C ILE A 265 21.37 -7.47 -8.45
N LYS A 266 22.64 -7.58 -8.09
CA LYS A 266 23.30 -8.86 -7.78
C LYS A 266 22.80 -9.41 -6.45
N GLU A 267 22.76 -10.74 -6.31
CA GLU A 267 22.24 -11.40 -5.11
C GLU A 267 23.01 -11.01 -3.83
N GLU A 268 24.32 -10.77 -3.93
CA GLU A 268 25.17 -10.31 -2.82
C GLU A 268 24.81 -8.91 -2.29
N ASP A 269 24.15 -8.09 -3.11
CA ASP A 269 23.73 -6.72 -2.79
C ASP A 269 22.24 -6.63 -2.40
N MET A 270 21.51 -7.76 -2.39
CA MET A 270 20.09 -7.82 -2.00
C MET A 270 19.95 -7.87 -0.48
N ASP A 271 20.02 -6.70 0.16
CA ASP A 271 19.97 -6.58 1.62
C ASP A 271 18.56 -6.26 2.14
N THR A 272 17.92 -7.26 2.76
CA THR A 272 16.60 -7.09 3.37
C THR A 272 16.58 -6.09 4.53
N ASN A 273 17.74 -5.76 5.12
CA ASN A 273 17.83 -4.73 6.15
C ASN A 273 17.66 -3.31 5.58
N LEU A 274 17.47 -3.16 4.27
CA LEU A 274 17.23 -1.87 3.61
C LEU A 274 15.73 -1.59 3.40
N LEU A 275 14.86 -2.53 3.78
CA LEU A 275 13.42 -2.47 3.59
C LEU A 275 12.70 -1.78 4.77
N PHE A 276 13.19 -0.60 5.17
CA PHE A 276 12.64 0.22 6.26
C PHE A 276 12.30 1.63 5.81
#